data_AF-A0A7V9ELL8-F1
#
_entry.id   AF-A0A7V9ELL8-F1
#
_cell.length_a   1.000
_cell.length_b   1.000
_cell.length_c   1.000
_cell.angle_alpha   90.00
_cell.angle_beta   90.00
_cell.angle_gamma   90.00
#
_symmetry.space_group_name_H-M   'P 1'
#
loop_
_entity.id
_entity.type
_entity.pdbx_description
1 polymer ?
#
loop_
_entity_poly.entity_id
_entity_poly.type
_entity_poly.pdbx_seq_one_letter_code
_entity_poly.pdbx_strand_id
1 'polypeptide(L)' 'MKRTTVKLPDDLDARLRHEAARRRTTVSDLTREAIETHLGGKGRRLMAAKAGRSGRKTISERVEEILRSEAGQ' A
#
# COMPACT_ATOMS: atom_id res chain seq x y z
N MET A 1 -11.00 0.43 21.12
CA MET A 1 -9.64 0.99 20.88
C MET A 1 -9.10 1.54 22.19
N LYS A 2 -7.77 1.57 22.38
CA LYS A 2 -7.13 2.28 23.51
C LYS A 2 -6.70 3.68 23.05
N ARG A 3 -6.81 4.68 23.93
CA ARG A 3 -6.36 6.05 23.65
C ARG A 3 -4.88 6.18 24.04
N THR A 4 -4.06 6.64 23.09
CA THR A 4 -2.63 6.90 23.30
C THR A 4 -2.37 8.38 23.00
N THR A 5 -1.68 9.07 23.91
CA THR A 5 -1.22 10.44 23.68
C THR A 5 0.22 10.39 23.18
N VAL A 6 0.49 11.02 22.04
CA VAL A 6 1.81 11.09 21.41
C VAL A 6 2.19 12.55 21.18
N LYS A 7 3.48 12.87 21.30
CA LYS A 7 4.00 14.21 20.97
C LYS A 7 4.27 14.25 19.47
N LEU A 8 3.66 15.19 18.76
CA LEU A 8 3.90 15.47 17.35
C LEU A 8 4.45 16.89 17.21
N PRO A 9 5.38 17.14 16.27
CA PRO A 9 5.70 18.50 15.84
C PRO A 9 4.45 19.21 15.31
N ASP A 10 4.33 20.51 15.55
CA ASP A 10 3.15 21.31 15.18
C ASP A 10 2.89 21.28 13.65
N ASP A 11 3.95 21.34 12.85
CA ASP A 11 3.85 21.25 11.38
C ASP A 11 3.27 19.90 10.93
N LEU A 12 3.58 18.82 11.65
CA LEU A 12 3.06 17.49 11.35
C LEU A 12 1.58 17.38 11.73
N ASP A 13 1.17 17.96 12.87
CA ASP A 13 -0.25 18.03 13.26
C ASP A 13 -1.07 18.82 12.24
N ALA A 14 -0.56 19.97 11.78
CA ALA A 14 -1.22 20.79 10.76
C ALA A 14 -1.45 20.02 9.45
N ARG A 15 -0.41 19.32 8.97
CA ARG A 15 -0.51 18.47 7.76
C ARG A 15 -1.49 17.32 7.95
N LEU A 16 -1.49 16.69 9.13
CA LEU A 16 -2.37 15.57 9.45
C LEU A 16 -3.86 16.00 9.45
N ARG A 17 -4.17 17.16 10.03
CA ARG A 17 -5.52 17.74 10.01
C ARG A 17 -5.99 18.09 8.60
N HIS A 18 -5.10 18.70 7.81
CA HIS A 18 -5.40 19.04 6.42
C HIS A 18 -5.72 17.79 5.61
N GLU A 19 -4.92 16.73 5.74
CA GLU A 19 -5.14 15.47 5.00
C GLU A 19 -6.42 14.76 5.45
N ALA A 20 -6.73 14.78 6.76
CA ALA A 20 -7.99 14.26 7.28
C ALA A 20 -9.21 14.99 6.68
N ALA A 21 -9.16 16.33 6.64
CA ALA A 21 -10.20 17.14 6.01
C ALA A 21 -10.34 16.85 4.50
N ARG A 22 -9.21 16.78 3.79
CA ARG A 22 -9.16 16.48 2.35
C ARG A 22 -9.78 15.12 2.02
N ARG A 23 -9.53 14.11 2.86
CA ARG A 23 -10.08 12.74 2.70
C ARG A 23 -11.47 12.55 3.33
N ARG A 24 -12.04 13.58 3.94
CA ARG A 24 -13.30 13.51 4.71
C ARG A 24 -13.29 12.38 5.74
N THR A 25 -12.15 12.20 6.43
CA THR A 25 -11.96 11.20 7.48
C THR A 25 -11.50 11.85 8.77
N THR A 26 -11.41 11.09 9.86
CA THR A 26 -10.91 11.63 11.13
C THR A 26 -9.40 11.49 11.24
N VAL A 27 -8.78 12.38 12.03
CA VAL A 27 -7.35 12.29 12.36
C VAL A 27 -7.00 10.94 12.99
N SER A 28 -7.89 10.40 13.83
CA SER A 28 -7.71 9.09 14.47
C SER A 28 -7.73 7.93 13.47
N ASP A 29 -8.56 8.02 12.43
CA ASP A 29 -8.65 6.99 11.39
C ASP A 29 -7.41 7.02 10.50
N LEU A 30 -7.01 8.22 10.06
CA LEU A 30 -5.81 8.43 9.27
C LEU A 30 -4.54 8.01 10.02
N THR A 31 -4.45 8.34 11.31
CA THR A 31 -3.31 7.96 12.17
C THR A 31 -3.22 6.44 12.32
N ARG A 32 -4.37 5.76 12.50
CA ARG A 32 -4.40 4.30 12.56
C ARG A 32 -3.99 3.67 11.25
N GLU A 33 -4.53 4.13 10.12
CA GLU A 33 -4.16 3.62 8.79
C GLU A 33 -2.64 3.75 8.56
N ALA A 34 -2.07 4.90 8.92
CA ALA A 34 -0.63 5.14 8.81
C ALA A 34 0.19 4.20 9.72
N ILE A 35 -0.23 3.99 10.97
CA ILE A 35 0.45 3.08 11.91
C ILE A 35 0.32 1.63 11.46
N GLU A 36 -0.86 1.19 11.00
CA GLU A 36 -1.08 -0.16 10.48
C GLU A 36 -0.24 -0.42 9.22
N THR A 37 -0.17 0.56 8.31
CA THR A 37 0.67 0.51 7.11
C THR A 37 2.16 0.43 7.47
N HIS A 38 2.59 1.26 8.42
CA HIS A 38 3.99 1.34 8.84
C HIS A 38 4.46 0.07 9.59
N LEU A 39 3.61 -0.49 10.45
CA LEU A 39 3.90 -1.70 11.23
C LEU A 39 3.58 -2.99 10.47
N GLY A 40 3.05 -2.92 9.23
CA GLY A 40 2.67 -4.09 8.44
C GLY A 40 1.49 -4.88 9.02
N GLY A 41 0.63 -4.23 9.80
CA GLY A 41 -0.31 -4.84 10.75
C GLY A 41 -1.70 -5.19 10.21
N LYS A 42 -1.76 -6.17 9.31
CA LYS A 42 -2.78 -7.25 9.18
C LYS A 42 -2.55 -7.84 7.80
N GLY A 43 -2.05 -9.08 7.81
CA GLY A 43 -1.67 -9.89 6.65
C GLY A 43 -2.01 -9.24 5.32
N ARG A 44 -1.00 -8.65 4.67
CA ARG A 44 -1.03 -8.29 3.26
C ARG A 44 -1.48 -9.55 2.53
N ARG A 45 -2.79 -9.71 2.33
CA ARG A 45 -3.32 -10.74 1.44
C ARG A 45 -2.77 -10.29 0.11
N LEU A 46 -1.69 -10.94 -0.32
CA LEU A 46 -1.08 -10.69 -1.61
C LEU A 46 -2.23 -10.83 -2.61
N MET A 47 -2.80 -9.72 -3.07
CA MET A 47 -3.76 -9.72 -4.17
C MET A 47 -3.08 -10.18 -5.47
N ALA A 48 -1.74 -10.31 -5.42
CA ALA A 48 -0.90 -10.95 -6.42
C ALA A 48 -0.62 -12.45 -6.18
N ALA A 49 -1.19 -13.09 -5.16
CA ALA A 49 -1.18 -14.56 -5.06
C ALA A 49 -2.10 -15.13 -6.16
N LYS A 50 -1.56 -15.19 -7.39
CA LYS A 50 -2.13 -15.60 -8.70
C LYS A 50 -2.14 -14.52 -9.80
N ALA A 51 -1.64 -13.29 -9.58
CA ALA A 51 -1.48 -12.30 -10.65
C ALA A 51 -0.29 -12.66 -11.56
N GLY A 52 -0.47 -13.71 -12.35
CA GLY A 52 0.56 -14.41 -13.12
C GLY A 52 0.32 -15.91 -13.25
N ARG A 53 -0.70 -16.48 -12.59
CA ARG A 53 -1.10 -17.88 -12.79
C ARG A 53 -1.85 -18.00 -14.11
N SER A 54 -1.13 -18.00 -15.24
CA SER A 54 -1.68 -18.29 -16.58
C SER A 54 -2.04 -19.77 -16.79
N GLY A 55 -1.82 -20.62 -15.78
CA GLY A 55 -1.98 -22.08 -15.87
C GLY A 55 -0.83 -22.80 -16.58
N ARG A 56 0.15 -22.07 -17.13
CA ARG A 56 1.31 -22.65 -17.83
C ARG A 56 2.58 -22.44 -17.00
N LYS A 57 3.27 -23.54 -16.68
CA LYS A 57 4.42 -23.59 -15.76
C LYS A 57 5.69 -22.89 -16.26
N THR A 58 5.76 -22.47 -17.53
CA THR A 58 7.01 -22.06 -18.19
C THR A 58 7.06 -20.58 -18.60
N ILE A 59 6.05 -19.78 -18.26
CA ILE A 59 6.00 -18.35 -18.63
C ILE A 59 7.14 -17.58 -17.96
N SER A 60 7.48 -17.91 -16.71
CA SER A 60 8.56 -17.27 -15.97
C SER A 60 9.94 -17.46 -16.63
N GLU A 61 10.15 -18.56 -17.33
CA GLU A 61 11.43 -18.86 -18.01
C GLU A 61 11.55 -18.18 -19.39
N ARG A 62 10.44 -17.68 -19.95
CA ARG A 62 10.36 -17.08 -21.30
C ARG A 62 10.04 -15.59 -21.31
N VAL A 63 10.14 -14.92 -20.16
CA VAL A 63 9.82 -13.49 -20.00
C VAL A 63 10.60 -12.60 -20.97
N GLU A 64 11.90 -12.85 -21.16
CA GLU A 64 12.72 -12.06 -22.08
C GLU A 64 12.38 -12.27 -23.57
N GLU A 65 11.92 -13.47 -23.95
CA GLU A 65 11.49 -13.78 -25.31
C GLU A 65 10.19 -13.05 -25.66
N ILE A 66 9.23 -13.05 -24.72
CA ILE A 66 7.93 -12.40 -24.87
C ILE A 66 8.10 -10.87 -24.95
N LEU A 67 8.87 -10.27 -24.03
CA LEU A 67 9.13 -8.83 -24.04
C LEU A 67 9.83 -8.36 -25.31
N ARG A 68 10.72 -9.18 -25.89
CA ARG A 68 11.39 -8.87 -27.17
C ARG A 68 10.43 -8.89 -28.35
N SER A 69 9.41 -9.75 -28.32
CA SER A 69 8.37 -9.80 -29.36
C SER A 69 7.32 -8.70 -29.23
N GLU A 70 7.05 -8.23 -28.01
CA GLU A 70 5.99 -7.25 -27.74
C GLU A 70 6.48 -5.79 -27.74
N ALA A 71 7.73 -5.52 -27.33
CA ALA A 71 8.32 -4.18 -27.31
C ALA A 71 9.09 -3.82 -28.58
N GLY A 72 9.06 -4.69 -29.60
CA GLY A 72 9.67 -4.49 -30.91
C GLY A 72 8.71 -3.95 -31.98
N GLN A 73 7.68 -3.18 -31.60
CA GLN A 73 6.86 -2.36 -32.50
C GLN A 73 7.13 -0.88 -32.25
#